data_AF-A0A8S9QV97-F1
#
_entry.id   AF-A0A8S9QV97-F1
#
_cell.length_a   1.000
_cell.length_b   1.000
_cell.length_c   1.000
_cell.angle_alpha   90.00
_cell.angle_beta   90.00
_cell.angle_gamma   90.00
#
_symmetry.space_group_name_H-M   'P 1'
#
loop_
_entity.id
_entity.type
_entity.pdbx_description
1 polymer ?
#
loop_
_entity_poly.entity_id
_entity_poly.type
_entity_poly.pdbx_seq_one_letter_code
_entity_poly.pdbx_strand_id
1 'polypeptide(L)'
;MGDMMIYFPMDLRISALTSKVEAIQGELVVIQSYIAHRPEAALSIDRRNNISTDIHNRTSIDNATNQGRLVPKMTSDMSNTPYHREEISAATYAALTRHQFNLESLGERLQRIENTTAAMKDKWRSGDEEMRDFTGTWFNKRKEEMDTCFPTSPSSQHY
;
A
#
# COMPACT_ATOMS: atom_id res chain seq x y z
N MET A 1 -32.42 -15.73 -21.84
CA MET A 1 -31.24 -15.17 -22.53
C MET A 1 -30.43 -14.43 -21.48
N GLY A 2 -29.17 -14.80 -21.30
CA GLY A 2 -28.30 -14.15 -20.33
C GLY A 2 -27.81 -12.82 -20.87
N ASP A 3 -28.16 -11.73 -20.18
CA ASP A 3 -27.54 -10.43 -20.40
C ASP A 3 -26.08 -10.55 -19.98
N MET A 4 -25.22 -10.80 -20.98
CA MET A 4 -23.78 -10.68 -20.85
C MET A 4 -23.47 -9.19 -20.70
N MET A 5 -23.66 -8.71 -19.46
CA MET A 5 -23.30 -7.38 -18.99
C MET A 5 -21.82 -7.16 -19.30
N ILE A 6 -21.54 -6.29 -20.27
CA ILE A 6 -20.21 -5.79 -20.63
C ILE A 6 -19.75 -4.78 -19.55
N TYR A 7 -19.85 -5.16 -18.27
CA TYR A 7 -19.60 -4.29 -17.13
C TYR A 7 -18.89 -5.06 -16.00
N PHE A 8 -17.77 -5.71 -16.35
CA PHE A 8 -16.94 -6.45 -15.39
C PHE A 8 -15.42 -6.20 -15.44
N PRO A 9 -14.82 -5.35 -16.31
CA PRO A 9 -13.38 -5.10 -16.25
C PRO A 9 -12.97 -3.91 -15.37
N MET A 10 -13.82 -2.89 -15.16
CA MET A 10 -13.42 -1.68 -14.40
C MET A 10 -13.34 -1.94 -12.89
N ASP A 11 -14.37 -2.53 -12.30
CA ASP A 11 -14.46 -2.78 -10.85
C ASP A 11 -13.35 -3.73 -10.36
N LEU A 12 -13.04 -4.79 -11.13
CA LEU A 12 -11.92 -5.69 -10.86
C LEU A 12 -10.55 -4.99 -10.93
N ARG A 13 -10.39 -4.03 -11.86
CA ARG A 13 -9.13 -3.29 -12.01
C ARG A 13 -8.93 -2.26 -10.90
N ILE A 14 -10.00 -1.57 -10.49
CA ILE A 14 -9.95 -0.60 -9.39
C ILE A 14 -9.66 -1.31 -8.07
N SER A 15 -10.42 -2.37 -7.75
CA SER A 15 -10.21 -3.15 -6.52
C SER A 15 -8.81 -3.78 -6.45
N ALA A 16 -8.32 -4.37 -7.55
CA ALA A 16 -6.95 -4.90 -7.60
C ALA A 16 -5.87 -3.82 -7.43
N LEU A 17 -6.11 -2.60 -7.92
CA LEU A 17 -5.18 -1.49 -7.78
C LEU A 17 -5.20 -0.91 -6.35
N THR A 18 -6.39 -0.74 -5.77
CA THR A 18 -6.56 -0.32 -4.37
C THR A 18 -5.84 -1.28 -3.43
N SER A 19 -6.04 -2.59 -3.60
CA SER A 19 -5.37 -3.62 -2.79
C SER A 19 -3.83 -3.54 -2.87
N LYS A 20 -3.28 -3.25 -4.06
CA LYS A 20 -1.83 -3.05 -4.21
C LYS A 20 -1.32 -1.79 -3.51
N VAL A 21 -2.09 -0.70 -3.55
CA VAL A 21 -1.74 0.56 -2.84
C VAL A 21 -1.72 0.31 -1.32
N GLU A 22 -2.72 -0.38 -0.78
CA GLU A 22 -2.78 -0.73 0.65
C GLU A 22 -1.61 -1.61 1.08
N ALA A 23 -1.25 -2.61 0.28
CA ALA A 23 -0.10 -3.47 0.56
C ALA A 23 1.22 -2.68 0.63
N ILE A 24 1.46 -1.79 -0.34
CA ILE A 24 2.68 -0.97 -0.38
C ILE A 24 2.72 0.03 0.79
N GLN A 25 1.58 0.62 1.16
CA GLN A 25 1.49 1.48 2.35
C GLN A 25 1.86 0.72 3.62
N GLY A 26 1.37 -0.51 3.79
CA GLY A 26 1.71 -1.37 4.92
C GLY A 26 3.21 -1.66 5.02
N GLU A 27 3.86 -2.02 3.91
CA GLU A 27 5.31 -2.26 3.86
C GLU A 27 6.12 -1.01 4.21
N LEU A 28 5.71 0.17 3.72
CA LEU A 28 6.38 1.43 4.05
C LEU A 28 6.31 1.77 5.54
N VAL A 29 5.17 1.52 6.18
CA VAL A 29 5.01 1.72 7.64
C VAL A 29 5.94 0.79 8.42
N VAL A 30 6.08 -0.47 7.98
CA VAL A 30 7.01 -1.43 8.60
C VAL A 30 8.46 -0.97 8.45
N ILE A 31 8.86 -0.49 7.27
CA ILE A 31 10.21 0.04 7.01
C ILE A 31 10.48 1.28 7.88
N GLN A 32 9.54 2.22 7.95
CA GLN A 32 9.67 3.41 8.79
C GLN A 32 9.81 3.05 10.28
N SER A 33 9.02 2.07 10.74
CA SER A 33 9.12 1.56 12.11
C SER A 33 10.50 0.96 12.39
N TYR A 34 11.03 0.13 11.48
CA TYR A 34 12.38 -0.43 11.61
C TYR A 34 13.47 0.65 11.68
N ILE A 35 13.35 1.70 10.86
CA ILE A 35 14.29 2.84 10.86
C ILE A 35 14.20 3.62 12.17
N ALA A 36 13.00 3.90 12.67
CA ALA A 36 12.79 4.64 13.91
C ALA A 36 13.27 3.87 15.14
N HIS A 37 13.16 2.53 15.13
CA HIS A 37 13.52 1.65 16.25
C HIS A 37 14.95 1.07 16.12
N ARG A 38 15.83 1.68 15.32
CA ARG A 38 17.22 1.21 15.13
C ARG A 38 17.85 0.88 16.50
N PRO A 39 18.18 -0.39 16.79
CA PRO A 39 18.55 -0.80 18.14
C PRO A 39 19.84 -0.11 18.60
N GLU A 40 19.83 0.39 19.82
CA GLU A 40 20.95 1.06 20.52
C GLU A 40 22.23 0.22 20.55
N ALA A 41 22.16 -1.10 20.27
CA ALA A 41 23.32 -1.95 20.04
C ALA A 41 24.25 -1.38 18.94
N ALA A 42 23.72 -0.73 17.90
CA ALA A 42 24.51 -0.06 16.86
C ALA A 42 25.13 1.26 17.33
N LEU A 43 24.49 1.99 18.24
CA LEU A 43 25.01 3.23 18.85
C LEU A 43 26.02 2.97 19.98
N SER A 44 25.90 1.82 20.67
CA SER A 44 26.80 1.45 21.76
C SER A 44 28.19 1.02 21.29
N ILE A 45 28.32 0.57 20.03
CA ILE A 45 29.63 0.29 19.41
C ILE A 45 30.32 1.62 19.03
N ASP A 46 29.56 2.60 18.55
CA ASP A 46 30.05 3.95 18.26
C ASP A 46 30.58 4.67 19.51
N ARG A 47 29.81 4.64 20.62
CA ARG A 47 30.25 5.22 21.90
C ARG A 47 31.39 4.46 22.57
N ARG A 48 31.59 3.17 22.28
CA ARG A 48 32.75 2.42 22.83
C ARG A 48 34.06 2.72 22.12
N ASN A 49 34.02 3.32 20.93
CA ASN A 49 35.22 3.67 20.18
C ASN A 49 35.82 5.04 20.56
N ASN A 50 35.08 5.92 21.24
CA ASN A 50 35.58 7.25 21.62
C ASN A 50 36.13 7.37 23.07
N ILE A 51 35.95 6.35 23.92
CA ILE A 51 36.43 6.36 25.32
C ILE A 51 37.80 5.66 25.50
N SER A 52 38.30 4.93 24.49
CA SER A 52 39.53 4.13 24.65
C SER A 52 40.84 4.88 24.36
N THR A 53 40.83 6.14 23.93
CA THR A 53 42.06 6.88 23.55
C THR A 53 42.52 7.96 24.53
N ASP A 54 41.89 8.14 25.68
CA ASP A 54 42.22 9.24 26.61
C ASP A 54 42.52 8.81 28.06
N ILE A 55 43.12 7.63 28.28
CA ILE A 55 43.39 7.17 29.67
C ILE A 55 44.87 6.87 29.99
N HIS A 56 45.79 6.80 29.04
CA HIS A 56 47.20 6.52 29.39
C HIS A 56 48.20 7.31 28.56
N ASN A 57 48.42 8.59 28.89
CA ASN A 57 49.70 9.25 28.58
C ASN A 57 50.01 10.52 29.39
N ARG A 58 49.46 10.68 30.61
CA ARG A 58 49.94 11.75 31.50
C ARG A 58 50.06 11.29 32.94
N THR A 59 51.18 10.63 33.25
CA THR A 59 51.77 10.76 34.58
C THR A 59 53.28 10.52 34.57
N SER A 60 53.99 11.50 35.13
CA SER A 60 55.21 11.37 35.93
C SER A 60 56.55 11.04 35.24
N ILE A 61 57.28 12.13 34.97
CA ILE A 61 58.68 12.41 35.38
C ILE A 61 59.47 11.27 36.07
N ASP A 62 60.62 10.98 35.46
CA ASP A 62 61.97 10.59 35.94
C ASP A 62 62.31 9.20 36.54
N ASN A 63 63.50 8.76 36.10
CA ASN A 63 64.50 7.82 36.63
C ASN A 63 64.58 6.34 36.18
N ALA A 64 65.70 6.08 35.49
CA ALA A 64 66.67 5.01 35.71
C ALA A 64 66.42 3.58 35.17
N THR A 65 67.17 3.29 34.09
CA THR A 65 68.08 2.14 33.90
C THR A 65 67.53 0.71 33.70
N ASN A 66 68.18 0.03 32.73
CA ASN A 66 68.36 -1.41 32.47
C ASN A 66 67.36 -2.22 31.61
N GLN A 67 67.81 -2.48 30.37
CA GLN A 67 67.98 -3.78 29.70
C GLN A 67 66.90 -4.87 29.81
N GLY A 68 66.31 -5.24 28.66
CA GLY A 68 65.54 -6.48 28.50
C GLY A 68 65.06 -6.75 27.07
N ARG A 69 65.96 -7.30 26.24
CA ARG A 69 65.75 -8.20 25.07
C ARG A 69 64.35 -8.18 24.38
N LEU A 70 64.26 -7.50 23.24
CA LEU A 70 63.11 -7.49 22.33
C LEU A 70 63.08 -8.74 21.44
N VAL A 71 61.98 -9.50 21.51
CA VAL A 71 61.59 -10.51 20.53
C VAL A 71 60.69 -9.84 19.47
N PRO A 72 60.96 -9.93 18.16
CA PRO A 72 60.06 -9.37 17.15
C PRO A 72 58.81 -10.24 17.03
N LYS A 73 57.66 -9.68 17.42
CA LYS A 73 56.34 -10.28 17.20
C LYS A 73 55.87 -9.89 15.80
N MET A 74 55.67 -10.90 14.95
CA MET A 74 55.21 -10.78 13.58
C MET A 74 53.91 -9.95 13.50
N THR A 75 53.97 -8.80 12.84
CA THR A 75 52.81 -7.96 12.53
C THR A 75 52.01 -8.62 11.41
N SER A 76 50.83 -9.18 11.71
CA SER A 76 49.89 -9.56 10.66
C SER A 76 49.17 -8.30 10.18
N ASP A 77 49.49 -7.91 8.97
CA ASP A 77 48.79 -6.90 8.19
C ASP A 77 47.41 -7.44 7.82
N MET A 78 46.44 -7.26 8.71
CA MET A 78 45.04 -7.53 8.42
C MET A 78 44.43 -6.21 7.94
N SER A 79 44.43 -6.03 6.62
CA SER A 79 43.68 -4.98 5.96
C SER A 79 42.19 -5.12 6.29
N ASN A 80 41.73 -4.38 7.30
CA ASN A 80 40.31 -4.21 7.56
C ASN A 80 39.73 -3.37 6.42
N THR A 81 39.16 -4.02 5.42
CA THR A 81 38.18 -3.36 4.55
C THR A 81 37.01 -2.97 5.45
N PRO A 82 36.72 -1.67 5.66
CA PRO A 82 35.54 -1.31 6.40
C PRO A 82 34.36 -1.63 5.49
N TYR A 83 33.53 -2.58 5.94
CA TYR A 83 32.17 -2.74 5.45
C TYR A 83 31.56 -1.34 5.27
N HIS A 84 31.33 -0.94 4.03
CA HIS A 84 30.61 0.29 3.71
C HIS A 84 29.14 0.05 4.10
N ARG A 85 28.81 0.25 5.37
CA ARG A 85 27.45 0.21 5.88
C ARG A 85 26.83 1.56 5.56
N GLU A 86 26.11 1.63 4.46
CA GLU A 86 25.40 2.82 4.00
C GLU A 86 24.43 3.29 5.10
N GLU A 87 24.78 4.41 5.73
CA GLU A 87 23.87 5.14 6.59
C GLU A 87 22.74 5.69 5.72
N ILE A 88 21.48 5.56 6.17
CA ILE A 88 20.33 6.04 5.40
C ILE A 88 20.48 7.55 5.24
N SER A 89 20.75 7.98 4.02
CA SER A 89 20.98 9.38 3.73
C SER A 89 19.69 10.19 3.90
N ALA A 90 19.82 11.47 4.23
CA ALA A 90 18.68 12.40 4.28
C ALA A 90 17.88 12.41 2.96
N ALA A 91 18.56 12.22 1.82
CA ALA A 91 17.92 12.09 0.52
C ALA A 91 17.03 10.84 0.41
N THR A 92 17.45 9.72 1.01
CA THR A 92 16.69 8.46 1.04
C THR A 92 15.42 8.63 1.89
N TYR A 93 15.52 9.26 3.06
CA TYR A 93 14.35 9.55 3.90
C TYR A 93 13.36 10.49 3.20
N ALA A 94 13.86 11.57 2.58
CA ALA A 94 13.02 12.49 1.82
C ALA A 94 12.32 11.81 0.63
N ALA A 95 12.96 10.84 -0.03
CA ALA A 95 12.33 10.04 -1.08
C ALA A 95 11.19 9.17 -0.52
N LEU A 96 11.40 8.49 0.61
CA LEU A 96 10.37 7.68 1.27
C LEU A 96 9.12 8.51 1.64
N THR A 97 9.31 9.70 2.23
CA THR A 97 8.19 10.59 2.57
C THR A 97 7.41 11.04 1.33
N ARG A 98 8.09 11.35 0.21
CA ARG A 98 7.42 11.68 -1.05
C ARG A 98 6.61 10.51 -1.61
N HIS A 99 7.16 9.30 -1.56
CA HIS A 99 6.45 8.11 -2.03
C HIS A 99 5.20 7.83 -1.20
N GLN A 100 5.27 7.98 0.13
CA GLN A 100 4.11 7.88 1.01
C GLN A 100 3.00 8.85 0.61
N PHE A 101 3.33 10.14 0.49
CA PHE A 101 2.38 11.19 0.10
C PHE A 101 1.75 10.93 -1.27
N ASN A 102 2.55 10.49 -2.25
CA ASN A 102 2.06 10.15 -3.58
C ASN A 102 1.08 8.96 -3.56
N LEU A 103 1.30 7.97 -2.70
CA LEU A 103 0.41 6.81 -2.55
C LEU A 103 -0.90 7.19 -1.86
N GLU A 104 -0.86 8.03 -0.83
CA GLU A 104 -2.06 8.58 -0.17
C GLU A 104 -2.90 9.37 -1.18
N SER A 105 -2.28 10.28 -1.94
CA SER A 105 -2.94 11.04 -3.00
C SER A 105 -3.53 10.13 -4.09
N LEU A 106 -2.83 9.03 -4.44
CA LEU A 106 -3.34 8.04 -5.39
C LEU A 106 -4.57 7.31 -4.83
N GLY A 107 -4.55 6.93 -3.55
CA GLY A 107 -5.69 6.34 -2.85
C GLY A 107 -6.93 7.23 -2.91
N GLU A 108 -6.79 8.52 -2.57
CA GLU A 108 -7.91 9.48 -2.65
C GLU A 108 -8.47 9.65 -4.07
N ARG A 109 -7.60 9.59 -5.08
CA ARG A 109 -8.02 9.64 -6.49
C ARG A 109 -8.78 8.38 -6.89
N LEU A 110 -8.33 7.21 -6.44
CA LEU A 110 -9.02 5.93 -6.68
C LEU A 110 -10.40 5.92 -6.04
N GLN A 111 -10.50 6.35 -4.78
CA GLN A 111 -11.80 6.41 -4.09
C GLN A 111 -12.79 7.31 -4.84
N ARG A 112 -12.34 8.47 -5.36
CA ARG A 112 -13.20 9.35 -6.17
C ARG A 112 -13.69 8.69 -7.45
N ILE A 113 -12.83 7.94 -8.13
CA ILE A 113 -13.20 7.19 -9.34
C ILE A 113 -14.21 6.11 -9.00
N GLU A 114 -14.00 5.37 -7.92
CA GLU A 114 -14.93 4.34 -7.43
C GLU A 114 -16.31 4.95 -7.12
N ASN A 115 -16.35 6.04 -6.36
CA ASN A 115 -17.61 6.72 -6.01
C ASN A 115 -18.35 7.24 -7.26
N THR A 116 -17.61 7.80 -8.22
CA THR A 116 -18.19 8.28 -9.48
C THR A 116 -18.73 7.12 -10.31
N THR A 117 -18.02 6.00 -10.34
CA THR A 117 -18.42 4.77 -11.04
C THR A 117 -19.68 4.17 -10.41
N ALA A 118 -19.76 4.12 -9.08
CA ALA A 118 -20.95 3.68 -8.35
C ALA A 118 -22.16 4.58 -8.64
N ALA A 119 -22.00 5.90 -8.60
CA ALA A 119 -23.07 6.84 -8.90
C ALA A 119 -23.56 6.73 -10.36
N MET A 120 -22.65 6.45 -11.31
CA MET A 120 -23.05 6.16 -12.69
C MET A 120 -23.84 4.85 -12.76
N LYS A 121 -23.38 3.79 -12.11
CA LYS A 121 -24.06 2.48 -12.08
C LYS A 121 -25.50 2.59 -11.56
N ASP A 122 -25.70 3.35 -10.48
CA ASP A 122 -27.03 3.56 -9.90
C ASP A 122 -27.97 4.29 -10.87
N LYS A 123 -27.49 5.33 -11.56
CA LYS A 123 -28.27 6.05 -12.56
C LYS A 123 -28.67 5.17 -13.73
N TRP A 124 -27.75 4.33 -14.20
CA TRP A 124 -28.04 3.40 -15.30
C TRP A 124 -29.08 2.35 -14.88
N ARG A 125 -28.93 1.79 -13.67
CA ARG A 125 -29.89 0.83 -13.10
C ARG A 125 -31.28 1.48 -12.93
N SER A 126 -31.33 2.71 -12.45
CA SER A 126 -32.58 3.47 -12.29
C SER A 126 -33.28 3.68 -13.64
N GLY A 127 -32.55 4.08 -14.68
CA GLY A 127 -33.12 4.29 -16.01
C GLY A 127 -33.64 2.99 -16.65
N ASP A 128 -32.94 1.88 -16.46
CA ASP A 128 -33.39 0.56 -16.91
C ASP A 128 -34.68 0.12 -16.17
N GLU A 129 -34.77 0.37 -14.87
CA GLU A 129 -35.95 0.09 -14.05
C GLU A 129 -37.15 0.93 -14.48
N GLU A 130 -36.97 2.24 -14.69
CA GLU A 130 -38.01 3.13 -15.22
C GLU A 130 -38.51 2.68 -16.61
N MET A 131 -37.60 2.28 -17.50
CA MET A 131 -37.97 1.86 -18.85
C MET A 131 -38.76 0.54 -18.84
N ARG A 132 -38.37 -0.39 -17.97
CA ARG A 132 -39.09 -1.65 -17.76
C ARG A 132 -40.48 -1.40 -17.18
N ASP A 133 -40.59 -0.52 -16.18
CA ASP A 133 -41.87 -0.16 -15.56
C ASP A 133 -42.82 0.54 -16.54
N PHE A 134 -42.30 1.48 -17.32
CA PHE A 134 -43.04 2.14 -18.40
C PHE A 134 -43.56 1.13 -19.42
N THR A 135 -42.68 0.23 -19.88
CA THR A 135 -43.01 -0.79 -20.87
C THR A 135 -44.06 -1.77 -20.32
N GLY A 136 -43.87 -2.25 -19.10
CA GLY A 136 -44.83 -3.14 -18.43
C GLY A 136 -46.21 -2.51 -18.27
N THR A 137 -46.26 -1.25 -17.82
CA THR A 137 -47.50 -0.49 -17.67
C THR A 137 -48.22 -0.32 -19.00
N TRP A 138 -47.49 0.04 -20.06
CA TRP A 138 -48.06 0.23 -21.40
C TRP A 138 -48.61 -1.07 -21.99
N PHE A 139 -47.87 -2.18 -21.85
CA PHE A 139 -48.34 -3.50 -22.29
C PHE A 139 -49.59 -3.95 -21.54
N ASN A 140 -49.64 -3.78 -20.21
CA ASN A 140 -50.81 -4.13 -19.41
C ASN A 140 -52.04 -3.33 -19.83
N LYS A 141 -51.89 -2.02 -20.03
CA LYS A 141 -52.98 -1.17 -20.53
C LYS A 141 -53.49 -1.62 -21.91
N ARG A 142 -52.58 -1.92 -22.84
CA ARG A 142 -52.96 -2.43 -24.17
C ARG A 142 -53.66 -3.78 -24.10
N LYS A 143 -53.26 -4.64 -23.16
CA LYS A 143 -53.93 -5.91 -22.92
C LYS A 143 -55.34 -5.71 -22.37
N GLU A 144 -55.53 -4.82 -21.40
CA GLU A 144 -56.86 -4.47 -20.87
C GLU A 144 -57.78 -3.88 -21.96
N GLU A 145 -57.26 -2.99 -22.82
CA GLU A 145 -57.98 -2.46 -23.98
C GLU A 145 -58.41 -3.59 -24.95
N MET A 146 -57.54 -4.58 -25.16
CA MET A 146 -57.86 -5.73 -26.01
C MET A 146 -58.90 -6.66 -25.39
N ASP A 147 -58.77 -6.96 -24.09
CA ASP A 147 -59.68 -7.83 -23.34
C ASP A 147 -61.09 -7.20 -23.23
N THR A 148 -61.18 -5.87 -23.21
CA THR A 148 -62.47 -5.15 -23.23
C THR A 148 -63.11 -5.10 -24.63
N CYS A 149 -62.31 -5.03 -25.71
CA CYS A 149 -62.84 -5.12 -27.08
C CYS A 149 -63.24 -6.55 -27.48
N PHE A 150 -62.62 -7.57 -26.88
CA PHE A 150 -62.90 -8.98 -27.15
C PHE A 150 -63.09 -9.74 -25.82
N PRO A 151 -64.24 -9.55 -25.14
CA PRO A 151 -64.50 -10.26 -23.89
C PRO A 151 -64.41 -11.76 -24.15
N THR A 152 -63.63 -12.46 -23.33
CA THR A 152 -63.53 -13.91 -23.41
C THR A 152 -64.92 -14.48 -23.12
N SER A 153 -65.58 -14.97 -24.18
CA SER A 153 -66.89 -15.59 -24.02
C SER A 153 -66.74 -16.76 -23.05
N PRO A 154 -67.55 -16.85 -21.98
CA PRO A 154 -67.58 -18.04 -21.17
C PRO A 154 -67.95 -19.18 -22.11
N SER A 155 -67.02 -20.10 -22.33
CA SER A 155 -67.24 -21.30 -23.11
C SER A 155 -68.55 -21.91 -22.64
N SER A 156 -69.53 -22.00 -23.52
CA SER A 156 -70.82 -22.60 -23.24
C SER A 156 -70.58 -24.05 -22.86
N GLN A 157 -70.56 -24.31 -21.55
CA GLN A 157 -70.70 -25.66 -20.99
C GLN A 157 -72.15 -26.07 -21.22
N HIS A 158 -72.46 -26.52 -22.43
CA HIS A 158 -73.67 -27.25 -22.72
C HIS A 158 -73.50 -28.68 -22.21
N TYR A 159 -74.16 -28.99 -21.10
CA TYR A 159 -74.57 -30.34 -20.74
C TYR A 159 -75.85 -30.72 -21.50
#